data_AF-A0A7Z9H6P2-F1
#
_entry.id   AF-A0A7Z9H6P2-F1
#
_cell.length_a   1.000
_cell.length_b   1.000
_cell.length_c   1.000
_cell.angle_alpha   90.00
_cell.angle_beta   90.00
_cell.angle_gamma   90.00
#
_symmetry.space_group_name_H-M   'P 1'
#
loop_
_entity.id
_entity.type
_entity.pdbx_description
1 polymer ?
#
loop_
_entity_poly.entity_id
_entity_poly.type
_entity_poly.pdbx_seq_one_letter_code
_entity_poly.pdbx_strand_id
1 'polypeptide(L)'
;MAARKTLLTGIFLLSILSSQLQATWSILLVNAATGEMGISSVTCLTSLSLLHSTPVVVVGKGLGVSQAILDSDGLRRQTMFNGISDGTPLNQILA
;
A
#
# COMPACT_ATOMS: atom_id res chain seq x y z
N MET A 1 -42.01 -20.60 10.56
CA MET A 1 -41.91 -19.12 10.60
C MET A 1 -40.80 -18.62 11.53
N ALA A 2 -40.59 -19.22 12.71
CA ALA A 2 -39.54 -18.83 13.67
C ALA A 2 -38.11 -18.96 13.13
N ALA A 3 -37.74 -20.09 12.52
CA ALA A 3 -36.38 -20.32 12.01
C ALA A 3 -35.92 -19.30 10.94
N ARG A 4 -36.84 -18.85 10.07
CA ARG A 4 -36.56 -17.80 9.07
C ARG A 4 -36.29 -16.45 9.72
N LYS A 5 -37.00 -16.12 10.81
CA LYS A 5 -36.77 -14.89 11.58
C LYS A 5 -35.41 -14.96 12.29
N THR A 6 -35.08 -16.08 12.94
CA THR A 6 -33.78 -16.27 13.60
C THR A 6 -32.60 -16.16 12.63
N LEU A 7 -32.72 -16.74 11.42
CA LEU A 7 -31.69 -16.65 10.38
C LEU A 7 -31.48 -15.20 9.91
N LEU A 8 -32.58 -14.48 9.63
CA LEU A 8 -32.52 -13.08 9.20
C LEU A 8 -31.93 -12.17 10.28
N THR A 9 -32.31 -12.37 11.55
CA THR A 9 -31.74 -11.64 12.68
C THR A 9 -30.24 -11.94 12.83
N GLY A 10 -29.83 -13.20 12.65
CA GLY A 10 -28.41 -13.57 12.66
C GLY A 10 -27.60 -12.89 11.56
N ILE A 11 -28.09 -12.91 10.32
CA ILE A 11 -27.44 -12.22 9.19
C ILE A 11 -27.35 -10.71 9.42
N PHE A 12 -28.39 -10.10 9.98
CA PHE A 12 -28.41 -8.68 10.33
C PHE A 12 -27.37 -8.33 11.41
N LEU A 13 -27.25 -9.15 12.45
CA LEU A 13 -26.22 -8.99 13.48
C LEU A 13 -24.80 -9.13 12.91
N LEU A 14 -24.58 -10.11 12.02
CA LEU A 14 -23.29 -10.31 11.34
C LEU A 14 -22.91 -9.15 10.42
N SER A 15 -23.88 -8.49 9.79
CA SER A 15 -23.60 -7.34 8.91
C SER A 15 -23.22 -6.08 9.68
N ILE A 16 -23.74 -5.89 10.90
CA ILE A 16 -23.31 -4.80 11.80
C ILE A 16 -21.88 -5.02 12.30
N LEU A 17 -21.44 -6.27 12.44
CA LEU A 17 -20.09 -6.64 12.87
C LEU A 17 -19.03 -6.54 11.75
N SER A 18 -19.41 -6.17 10.53
CA SER A 18 -18.46 -6.01 9.43
C SER A 18 -17.59 -4.76 9.65
N SER A 19 -16.27 -4.94 9.75
CA SER A 19 -15.34 -3.82 9.81
C SER A 19 -15.24 -3.11 8.47
N GLN A 20 -15.05 -1.80 8.51
CA GLN A 20 -14.85 -0.99 7.31
C GLN A 20 -13.54 -1.43 6.64
N LEU A 21 -13.60 -1.84 5.37
CA LEU A 21 -12.44 -2.31 4.65
C LEU A 21 -11.46 -1.14 4.47
N GLN A 22 -10.35 -1.13 5.22
CA GLN A 22 -9.30 -0.11 5.11
C GLN A 22 -8.36 -0.44 3.95
N ALA A 23 -8.92 -0.50 2.74
CA ALA A 23 -8.18 -0.84 1.55
C ALA A 23 -7.11 0.22 1.26
N THR A 24 -5.93 -0.26 0.87
CA THR A 24 -4.79 0.57 0.45
C THR A 24 -4.14 -0.10 -0.74
N TRP A 25 -3.93 0.65 -1.81
CA TRP A 25 -3.32 0.16 -3.05
C TRP A 25 -2.26 1.14 -3.55
N SER A 26 -1.27 0.61 -4.25
CA SER A 26 -0.29 1.40 -5.00
C SER A 26 0.07 0.71 -6.31
N ILE A 27 0.32 1.51 -7.34
CA ILE A 27 0.76 1.06 -8.66
C ILE A 27 2.03 1.85 -9.02
N LEU A 28 3.04 1.11 -9.46
CA LEU A 28 4.24 1.64 -10.09
C LEU A 28 4.12 1.49 -11.61
N LEU A 29 4.40 2.56 -12.33
CA LEU A 29 4.35 2.59 -13.80
C LEU A 29 5.72 2.99 -14.32
N VAL A 30 6.18 2.29 -15.36
CA VAL A 30 7.42 2.62 -16.07
C VAL A 30 7.10 2.72 -17.55
N ASN A 31 7.41 3.88 -18.14
CA ASN A 31 7.47 4.03 -19.58
C ASN A 31 8.84 3.55 -20.06
N ALA A 32 8.92 2.32 -20.57
CA ALA A 32 10.19 1.73 -21.00
C ALA A 32 10.84 2.45 -22.20
N ALA A 33 10.09 3.23 -22.97
CA ALA A 33 10.61 3.97 -24.11
C ALA A 33 11.33 5.26 -23.69
N THR A 34 10.83 5.95 -22.66
CA THR A 34 11.40 7.23 -22.18
C THR A 34 12.20 7.09 -20.88
N GLY A 35 12.01 5.99 -20.15
CA GLY A 35 12.52 5.83 -18.79
C GLY A 35 11.74 6.62 -17.74
N GLU A 36 10.67 7.33 -18.12
CA GLU A 36 9.80 8.02 -17.17
C GLU A 36 9.07 7.03 -16.29
N MET A 37 8.84 7.45 -15.06
CA MET A 37 8.35 6.59 -14.01
C MET A 37 7.33 7.33 -13.15
N GLY A 38 6.28 6.61 -12.75
CA GLY A 38 5.16 7.18 -12.01
C GLY A 38 4.73 6.29 -10.85
N ILE A 39 4.23 6.93 -9.80
CA ILE A 39 3.66 6.28 -8.62
C ILE A 39 2.24 6.79 -8.44
N SER A 40 1.29 5.88 -8.25
CA SER A 40 -0.08 6.21 -7.83
C SER A 40 -0.45 5.39 -6.61
N SER A 41 -0.93 6.05 -5.57
CA SER A 41 -1.32 5.43 -4.30
C SER A 41 -2.68 5.95 -3.86
N VAL A 42 -3.54 5.07 -3.34
CA VAL A 42 -4.84 5.41 -2.77
C VAL A 42 -5.10 4.61 -1.49
N THR A 43 -5.79 5.22 -0.53
CA THR A 43 -6.12 4.58 0.74
C THR A 43 -7.48 5.07 1.26
N CYS A 44 -8.17 4.22 2.02
CA CYS A 44 -9.33 4.62 2.81
C CYS A 44 -8.95 5.29 4.14
N LEU A 45 -7.67 5.35 4.49
CA LEU A 45 -7.19 5.98 5.72
C LEU A 45 -7.18 7.52 5.58
N THR A 46 -7.80 8.21 6.53
CA THR A 46 -7.83 9.68 6.57
C THR A 46 -6.60 10.23 7.31
N SER A 47 -6.28 11.51 7.06
CA SER A 47 -5.22 12.24 7.77
C SER A 47 -3.78 11.75 7.50
N LEU A 48 -3.54 11.15 6.34
CA LEU A 48 -2.23 10.68 5.90
C LEU A 48 -1.79 11.38 4.61
N SER A 49 -0.58 11.92 4.62
CA SER A 49 0.06 12.39 3.39
C SER A 49 0.71 11.21 2.66
N LEU A 50 -0.02 10.61 1.71
CA LEU A 50 0.52 9.53 0.89
C LEU A 50 1.79 9.94 0.15
N LEU A 51 1.86 11.19 -0.33
CA LEU A 51 3.00 11.74 -1.04
C LEU A 51 4.26 11.77 -0.18
N HIS A 52 4.13 11.99 1.13
CA HIS A 52 5.28 12.05 2.03
C HIS A 52 5.63 10.69 2.62
N SER A 53 4.63 9.86 2.93
CA SER A 53 4.83 8.71 3.81
C SER A 53 5.09 7.40 3.07
N THR A 54 4.83 7.35 1.76
CA THR A 54 4.85 6.07 1.02
C THR A 54 5.89 5.97 -0.11
N PRO A 55 6.18 7.01 -0.92
CA PRO A 55 7.03 6.83 -2.09
C PRO A 55 8.51 6.80 -1.74
N VAL A 56 9.26 6.07 -2.55
CA VAL A 56 10.72 6.10 -2.65
C VAL A 56 11.05 6.37 -4.11
N VAL A 57 11.82 7.43 -4.36
CA VAL A 57 12.22 7.80 -5.72
C VAL A 57 13.73 7.99 -5.74
N VAL A 58 14.41 7.24 -6.59
CA VAL A 58 15.83 7.42 -6.88
C VAL A 58 15.94 7.75 -8.37
N VAL A 59 16.11 9.04 -8.66
CA VAL A 59 16.14 9.56 -10.04
C VAL A 59 17.21 8.83 -10.85
N GLY A 60 16.83 8.33 -12.03
CA GLY A 60 17.70 7.58 -12.92
C GLY A 60 17.97 6.13 -12.52
N LYS A 61 17.38 5.63 -11.41
CA LYS A 61 17.59 4.25 -10.93
C LYS A 61 16.30 3.48 -10.72
N GLY A 62 15.30 4.07 -10.06
CA GLY A 62 14.04 3.37 -9.83
C GLY A 62 13.12 4.00 -8.79
N LEU A 63 12.05 3.25 -8.47
CA LEU A 63 10.94 3.64 -7.62
C LEU A 63 10.62 2.54 -6.62
N GLY A 64 9.92 2.91 -5.57
CA GLY A 64 9.17 1.96 -4.78
C GLY A 64 8.11 2.63 -3.91
N VAL A 65 7.27 1.81 -3.29
CA VAL A 65 6.23 2.26 -2.37
C VAL A 65 6.23 1.38 -1.13
N SER A 66 6.26 2.02 0.04
CA SER A 66 6.03 1.37 1.33
C SER A 66 4.64 1.72 1.84
N GLN A 67 3.77 0.71 1.98
CA GLN A 67 2.38 0.85 2.47
C GLN A 67 2.07 -0.06 3.67
N ALA A 68 3.10 -0.59 4.33
CA ALA A 68 2.96 -1.48 5.48
C ALA A 68 2.55 -0.70 6.75
N ILE A 69 1.27 -0.34 6.87
CA ILE A 69 0.65 0.44 7.98
C ILE A 69 1.51 1.61 8.53
N LEU A 70 2.31 2.14 7.58
CA LEU A 70 2.84 3.49 7.44
C LEU A 70 4.22 3.77 8.02
N ASP A 71 5.13 2.78 7.94
CA ASP A 71 6.60 2.95 7.99
C ASP A 71 7.02 4.19 8.80
N SER A 72 6.57 4.24 10.05
CA SER A 72 6.49 5.49 10.82
C SER A 72 7.86 5.99 11.22
N ASP A 73 8.82 5.07 11.31
CA ASP A 73 10.24 5.31 11.47
C ASP A 73 10.97 5.61 10.15
N GLY A 74 10.33 5.39 9.00
CA GLY A 74 10.92 5.57 7.67
C GLY A 74 11.96 4.52 7.27
N LEU A 75 12.17 3.47 8.07
CA LEU A 75 13.28 2.55 7.88
C LEU A 75 13.13 1.72 6.60
N ARG A 76 11.92 1.30 6.25
CA ARG A 76 11.71 0.52 5.01
C ARG A 76 11.98 1.38 3.80
N ARG A 77 11.54 2.64 3.81
CA ARG A 77 11.84 3.59 2.73
C ARG A 77 13.33 3.86 2.61
N GLN A 78 14.06 3.96 3.73
CA GLN A 78 15.51 4.11 3.72
C GLN A 78 16.21 2.86 3.15
N THR A 79 15.81 1.66 3.57
CA THR A 79 16.34 0.40 3.02
C THR A 79 16.11 0.30 1.51
N MET A 80 14.89 0.63 1.06
CA MET A 80 14.57 0.68 -0.37
C MET A 80 15.41 1.71 -1.12
N PHE A 81 15.56 2.92 -0.56
CA PHE A 81 16.37 3.97 -1.18
C PHE A 81 17.82 3.51 -1.35
N ASN A 82 18.42 2.93 -0.31
CA ASN A 82 19.80 2.45 -0.35
C ASN A 82 19.95 1.31 -1.37
N GLY A 83 19.09 0.29 -1.32
CA GLY A 83 19.16 -0.84 -2.26
C GLY A 83 18.95 -0.42 -3.72
N ILE A 84 18.00 0.48 -4.00
CA ILE A 84 17.79 1.02 -5.35
C ILE A 84 18.99 1.87 -5.77
N SER A 85 19.55 2.67 -4.85
CA SER A 85 20.75 3.45 -5.12
C SER A 85 21.95 2.56 -5.43
N ASP A 86 22.11 1.45 -4.73
CA ASP A 86 23.27 0.57 -4.90
C ASP A 86 23.09 -0.40 -6.09
N GLY A 87 21.93 -0.39 -6.75
CA GLY A 87 21.61 -1.29 -7.86
C GLY A 87 21.39 -2.74 -7.42
N THR A 88 21.05 -2.94 -6.15
CA THR A 88 20.73 -4.25 -5.59
C THR A 88 19.54 -4.87 -6.34
N PRO A 89 19.58 -6.16 -6.71
CA PRO A 89 18.43 -6.84 -7.29
C PRO A 89 17.18 -6.68 -6.41
N LEU A 90 16.04 -6.31 -6.99
CA LEU A 90 14.84 -5.92 -6.24
C LEU A 90 14.36 -6.99 -5.24
N ASN A 91 14.51 -8.28 -5.59
CA ASN A 91 14.15 -9.40 -4.73
C ASN A 91 15.06 -9.58 -3.50
N GLN A 92 16.17 -8.83 -3.41
CA GLN A 92 17.11 -8.84 -2.29
C GLN A 92 17.01 -7.59 -1.42
N ILE A 93 16.31 -6.53 -1.85
CA ILE A 93 16.22 -5.26 -1.12
C ILE A 93 15.39 -5.40 0.17
N LEU A 94 14.36 -6.26 0.14
CA LEU A 94 13.41 -6.44 1.25
C LEU A 94 13.44 -7.86 1.84
N ALA A 95 14.49 -8.63 1.52
CA ALA A 95 14.69 -10.00 1.98
C ALA A 95 15.07 -10.07 3.46
#